data_AF-A0A699XPG7-F1
#
_entry.id   AF-A0A699XPG7-F1
#
_cell.length_a   1.000
_cell.length_b   1.000
_cell.length_c   1.000
_cell.angle_alpha   90.00
_cell.angle_beta   90.00
_cell.angle_gamma   90.00
#
_symmetry.space_group_name_H-M   'P 1'
#
loop_
_entity.id
_entity.type
_entity.pdbx_description
1 polymer ?
#
loop_
_entity_poly.entity_id
_entity_poly.type
_entity_poly.pdbx_seq_one_letter_code
_entity_poly.pdbx_strand_id
1 'polypeptide(L)' 'MECEAVFYDGKAISVELPITIARQIVYTEPAVKGNTSGNVLKEAKLENAIEGKQFTISVPLFVNQDDTIEIDTRT' A
#
# COMPACT_ATOMS: atom_id res chain seq x y z
N MET A 1 0.05 -8.31 -12.65
CA MET A 1 -1.11 -7.58 -12.15
C MET A 1 -2.02 -7.36 -13.33
N GLU A 2 -3.22 -7.94 -13.28
CA GLU A 2 -4.22 -7.83 -14.33
C GLU A 2 -5.24 -6.78 -13.89
N CYS A 3 -5.63 -5.90 -14.80
CA CYS A 3 -6.58 -4.82 -14.55
C CYS A 3 -7.62 -4.85 -15.67
N GLU A 4 -8.87 -4.58 -15.35
CA GLU A 4 -9.92 -4.50 -16.38
C GLU A 4 -9.94 -3.09 -16.95
N ALA A 5 -9.87 -2.98 -18.27
CA ALA A 5 -9.96 -1.70 -18.96
C ALA A 5 -11.20 -1.70 -19.86
N VAL A 6 -12.07 -0.71 -19.64
CA VAL A 6 -13.25 -0.49 -20.48
C VAL A 6 -12.84 0.46 -21.60
N PHE A 7 -13.04 0.02 -22.84
CA PHE A 7 -12.76 0.78 -24.03
C PHE A 7 -14.05 1.26 -24.68
N TYR A 8 -14.09 2.52 -25.10
CA TYR A 8 -15.15 3.09 -25.93
C TYR A 8 -14.52 3.77 -27.15
N ASP A 9 -14.97 3.39 -28.34
CA ASP A 9 -14.45 3.89 -29.63
C ASP A 9 -12.91 3.78 -29.75
N GLY A 10 -12.36 2.65 -29.31
CA GLY A 10 -10.92 2.38 -29.32
C GLY A 10 -10.12 3.17 -28.28
N LYS A 11 -10.76 3.99 -27.43
CA LYS A 11 -10.10 4.73 -26.34
C LYS A 11 -10.44 4.10 -25.00
N ALA A 12 -9.44 3.91 -24.15
CA ALA A 12 -9.65 3.48 -22.77
C ALA A 12 -10.36 4.61 -22.00
N ILE A 13 -11.56 4.33 -21.49
CA ILE A 13 -12.37 5.29 -20.74
C ILE A 13 -12.38 5.02 -19.24
N SER A 14 -12.16 3.76 -18.84
CA SER A 14 -12.07 3.37 -17.44
C SER A 14 -11.03 2.27 -17.28
N VAL A 15 -10.31 2.29 -16.16
CA VAL A 15 -9.42 1.21 -15.74
C VAL A 15 -9.79 0.87 -14.32
N GLU A 16 -10.28 -0.36 -14.12
CA GLU A 16 -10.59 -0.92 -12.82
C GLU A 16 -9.41 -1.76 -12.33
N LEU A 17 -8.87 -1.35 -11.19
CA LEU A 17 -7.85 -2.09 -10.47
C LEU A 17 -8.51 -3.17 -9.60
N PRO A 18 -7.80 -4.28 -9.34
CA PRO A 18 -8.25 -5.25 -8.34
C PRO A 18 -8.50 -4.56 -6.99
N ILE A 19 -9.61 -4.90 -6.34
CA ILE A 19 -10.04 -4.29 -5.07
C ILE A 19 -8.94 -4.39 -4.02
N THR A 20 -8.26 -5.54 -3.97
CA THR A 20 -7.18 -5.80 -3.02
C THR A 20 -5.91 -6.15 -3.78
N ILE A 21 -4.79 -5.53 -3.39
CA ILE A 21 -3.47 -5.80 -3.93
C ILE A 21 -2.52 -6.19 -2.80
N ALA A 22 -1.76 -7.26 -3.01
CA ALA A 22 -0.65 -7.60 -2.12
C ALA A 22 0.59 -6.79 -2.49
N ARG A 23 1.24 -6.19 -1.48
CA ARG A 23 2.44 -5.36 -1.64
C ARG A 23 3.43 -5.57 -0.52
N GLN A 24 4.70 -5.49 -0.86
CA GLN A 24 5.79 -5.57 0.10
C GLN A 24 6.16 -4.18 0.64
N ILE A 25 6.52 -4.15 1.92
CA ILE A 25 7.03 -2.95 2.60
C ILE A 25 8.54 -2.86 2.39
N VAL A 26 8.99 -1.77 1.76
CA VAL A 26 10.42 -1.48 1.56
C VAL A 26 11.03 -0.84 2.79
N TYR A 27 10.25 -0.04 3.51
CA TYR A 27 10.74 0.68 4.69
C TYR A 27 9.62 0.93 5.68
N THR A 28 9.90 0.75 6.96
CA THR A 28 9.00 1.17 8.04
C THR A 28 9.82 1.63 9.22
N GLU A 29 9.27 2.56 10.01
CA GLU A 29 9.95 3.04 11.20
C GLU A 29 10.13 1.92 12.25
N PRO A 30 11.25 1.91 12.98
CA PRO A 30 11.48 0.94 14.04
C PRO A 30 10.48 1.17 15.17
N ALA A 31 9.82 0.08 15.60
CA ALA A 31 8.89 0.15 16.72
C ALA A 31 9.66 0.42 18.02
N VAL A 32 9.47 1.61 18.59
CA VAL A 32 10.06 1.95 19.89
C VAL A 32 9.29 1.22 20.98
N LYS A 33 9.97 0.30 21.68
CA LYS A 33 9.42 -0.56 22.76
C LYS A 33 8.71 0.18 23.91
N GLY A 34 8.76 1.52 23.95
CA GLY A 34 8.07 2.35 24.94
C GLY A 34 6.64 2.79 24.57
N ASN A 35 6.19 2.57 23.32
CA ASN A 35 4.86 2.97 22.85
C ASN A 35 3.83 1.85 22.99
N THR A 36 3.73 1.23 24.16
CA THR A 36 2.76 0.12 24.43
C THR A 36 1.38 0.59 24.89
N SER A 37 1.12 1.90 24.90
CA SER A 37 -0.18 2.47 25.29
C SER A 37 -0.94 2.96 24.05
N GLY A 38 -1.74 2.08 23.45
CA GLY A 38 -2.72 2.42 22.41
C GLY A 38 -2.49 1.77 21.04
N ASN A 39 -3.50 1.87 20.16
CA ASN A 39 -3.44 1.51 18.74
C ASN A 39 -2.52 2.49 17.97
N VAL A 40 -1.24 2.50 18.32
CA VAL A 40 -0.25 3.33 17.65
C VAL A 40 0.02 2.72 16.28
N LEU A 41 -0.19 3.50 15.23
CA LEU A 41 0.20 3.14 13.87
C LEU A 41 1.52 3.83 13.55
N LYS A 42 2.37 3.16 12.77
CA LYS A 42 3.61 3.70 12.23
C LYS A 42 3.50 3.86 10.72
N GLU A 43 4.31 4.74 10.16
CA GLU A 43 4.38 4.88 8.71
C GLU A 43 5.22 3.76 8.09
N ALA A 44 4.72 3.20 7.00
CA ALA A 44 5.42 2.25 6.14
C ALA A 44 5.34 2.69 4.68
N LYS A 45 6.43 2.44 3.95
CA LYS A 45 6.62 2.73 2.53
C LYS A 45 6.56 1.44 1.72
N LEU A 46 5.85 1.49 0.61
CA LEU A 46 5.61 0.35 -0.27
C LEU A 46 6.58 0.32 -1.45
N GLU A 47 6.78 -0.86 -2.01
CA GLU A 47 7.71 -1.14 -3.11
C GLU A 47 7.42 -0.37 -4.40
N ASN A 48 6.15 -0.19 -4.75
CA ASN A 48 5.74 0.46 -5.98
C ASN A 48 5.27 1.89 -5.74
N ALA A 49 6.11 2.71 -5.11
CA ALA A 49 6.01 4.15 -5.23
C ALA A 49 6.22 4.51 -6.71
N ILE A 50 5.12 4.65 -7.46
CA ILE A 50 5.12 5.16 -8.84
C ILE A 50 6.04 6.39 -8.85
N GLU A 51 7.02 6.39 -9.75
CA GLU A 51 8.11 7.36 -9.85
C GLU A 51 7.64 8.80 -9.51
N GLY A 52 7.91 9.26 -8.28
CA GLY A 52 7.55 10.58 -7.77
C GLY A 52 6.45 10.66 -6.68
N LYS A 53 5.72 9.59 -6.37
CA LYS A 53 4.76 9.53 -5.25
C LYS A 53 5.16 8.46 -4.23
N GLN A 54 5.76 8.88 -3.13
CA GLN A 54 6.04 8.02 -1.99
C GLN A 54 4.70 7.70 -1.30
N PHE A 55 4.12 6.53 -1.58
CA PHE A 55 2.93 6.06 -0.86
C PHE A 55 3.35 5.58 0.53
N THR A 56 3.08 6.42 1.54
CA THR A 56 3.14 6.06 2.94
C THR A 56 1.76 5.61 3.41
N ILE A 57 1.73 4.50 4.16
CA ILE A 57 0.52 3.99 4.79
C ILE A 57 0.76 3.81 6.28
N SER A 58 -0.30 3.97 7.07
CA SER A 58 -0.25 3.72 8.50
C SER A 58 -0.46 2.23 8.78
N VAL A 59 0.60 1.54 9.23
CA VAL A 59 0.56 0.12 9.56
C VAL A 59 0.74 -0.10 11.07
N PRO A 60 0.28 -1.24 11.61
CA PRO A 60 0.55 -1.58 13.01
C PRO A 60 2.04 -1.68 13.33
N LEU A 61 2.40 -1.43 14.61
CA LEU A 61 3.80 -1.44 15.06
C LEU A 61 4.55 -2.76 14.80
N PHE A 62 3.84 -3.89 14.78
CA PHE A 62 4.43 -5.22 14.61
C PHE A 62 4.84 -5.56 13.17
N VAL A 63 4.42 -4.76 12.19
CA VAL A 63 4.74 -4.97 10.78
C VAL A 63 6.21 -4.62 10.52
N ASN A 64 6.94 -5.45 9.79
CA ASN A 64 8.37 -5.29 9.56
C ASN A 64 8.69 -4.90 8.11
N GLN A 65 9.95 -4.55 7.85
CA GLN A 65 10.45 -4.50 6.47
C GLN A 65 10.32 -5.89 5.83
N ASP A 66 10.11 -5.89 4.52
CA ASP A 66 9.91 -7.08 3.70
C ASP A 66 8.61 -7.86 3.97
N ASP A 67 7.77 -7.43 4.93
CA ASP A 67 6.43 -8.00 5.11
C ASP A 67 5.54 -7.68 3.91
N THR A 68 4.74 -8.68 3.53
CA THR A 68 3.70 -8.52 2.51
C THR A 68 2.39 -8.17 3.20
N ILE A 69 1.78 -7.08 2.76
CA ILE A 69 0.48 -6.60 3.24
C ILE A 69 -0.52 -6.56 2.10
N GLU A 70 -1.80 -6.70 2.43
CA GLU A 70 -2.90 -6.48 1.52
C GLU A 70 -3.43 -5.06 1.67
N ILE A 71 -3.63 -4.38 0.54
CA ILE A 71 -4.07 -2.99 0.48
C ILE A 71 -5.34 -2.93 -0.36
N ASP A 72 -6.36 -2.26 0.16
CA ASP A 72 -7.56 -1.92 -0.60
C ASP A 72 -7.27 -0.70 -1.49
N THR A 73 -7.41 -0.84 -2.81
CA THR A 73 -7.08 0.23 -3.76
C THR A 73 -8.18 1.29 -3.92
N ARG A 74 -9.28 1.19 -3.18
CA ARG A 74 -10.39 2.16 -3.22
C ARG A 74 -10.16 3.36 -2.29
N THR A 75 -9.23 3.27 -1.34
CA THR A 75 -8.99 4.27 -0.28
C THR A 75 -7.54 4.76 -0.32
#